data_AF-A0A3N5IG03-F1
#
_entry.id   AF-A0A3N5IG03-F1
#
_cell.length_a   1.000
_cell.length_b   1.000
_cell.length_c   1.000
_cell.angle_alpha   90.00
_cell.angle_beta   90.00
_cell.angle_gamma   90.00
#
_symmetry.space_group_name_H-M   'P 1'
#
loop_
_entity.id
_entity.type
_entity.pdbx_description
1 polymer ?
#
loop_
_entity_poly.entity_id
_entity_poly.type
_entity_poly.pdbx_seq_one_letter_code
_entity_poly.pdbx_strand_id
1 'polypeptide(L)'
;RVYRIGVLSPDSPPPGLIEVFQERLRELGYVEGRNIAIESRHAGGQNERLAALAAELRALMVDVILTVNTSAAQAAKKATAAIPIVMTRVADPVKSGLVASISRPGGNITGLSFRKYSRSPV
;
A
#
# COMPACT_ATOMS: atom_id res chain seq x y z
N ARG A 1 -12.83 13.95 -12.23
CA ARG A 1 -12.87 13.15 -10.98
C ARG A 1 -11.51 13.29 -10.31
N VAL A 2 -11.49 13.40 -8.99
CA VAL A 2 -10.25 13.33 -8.19
C VAL A 2 -10.13 11.92 -7.65
N TYR A 3 -9.02 11.23 -7.91
CA TYR A 3 -8.73 9.92 -7.33
C TYR A 3 -8.08 10.08 -5.95
N ARG A 4 -8.51 9.30 -4.96
CA ARG A 4 -7.95 9.33 -3.60
C ARG A 4 -7.00 8.17 -3.40
N ILE A 5 -5.78 8.47 -3.02
CA ILE A 5 -4.74 7.48 -2.70
C ILE A 5 -4.56 7.50 -1.19
N GLY A 6 -4.96 6.43 -0.50
CA GLY A 6 -4.65 6.26 0.91
C GLY A 6 -3.21 5.80 1.10
N VAL A 7 -2.45 6.41 2.01
CA VAL A 7 -1.12 5.94 2.41
C VAL A 7 -1.20 5.46 3.85
N LEU A 8 -0.91 4.19 4.08
CA LEU A 8 -0.90 3.59 5.42
C LEU A 8 0.51 3.11 5.78
N SER A 9 1.03 3.59 6.90
CA SER A 9 2.37 3.20 7.38
C SER A 9 2.46 3.12 8.91
N PRO A 10 3.35 2.26 9.44
CA PRO A 10 3.56 2.13 10.89
C PRO A 10 4.11 3.40 11.54
N ASP A 11 4.88 4.16 10.78
CA ASP A 11 5.53 5.41 11.17
C ASP A 11 5.66 6.28 9.92
N SER A 12 6.26 7.46 10.06
CA SER A 12 6.66 8.30 8.96
C SER A 12 7.40 7.45 7.91
N PRO A 13 6.97 7.48 6.63
CA PRO A 13 7.68 6.80 5.56
C PRO A 13 9.15 7.24 5.52
N PRO A 14 10.07 6.39 5.04
CA PRO A 14 11.44 6.80 4.81
C PRO A 14 11.50 8.09 3.98
N PRO A 15 12.40 9.04 4.29
CA PRO A 15 12.56 10.26 3.52
C PRO A 15 12.70 9.95 2.02
N GLY A 16 12.00 10.70 1.17
CA GLY A 16 12.06 10.55 -0.28
C GLY A 16 11.10 9.50 -0.87
N LEU A 17 10.52 8.60 -0.06
CA LEU A 17 9.63 7.55 -0.61
C LEU A 17 8.37 8.15 -1.22
N ILE A 18 7.74 9.09 -0.53
CA ILE A 18 6.49 9.71 -0.98
C ILE A 18 6.75 10.69 -2.12
N GLU A 19 7.87 11.40 -2.06
CA GLU A 19 8.31 12.35 -3.07
C GLU A 19 8.55 11.65 -4.41
N VAL A 20 9.32 10.56 -4.42
CA VAL A 20 9.55 9.76 -5.64
C VAL A 20 8.25 9.16 -6.17
N PHE A 21 7.34 8.75 -5.27
CA PHE A 21 6.03 8.24 -5.66
C PHE A 21 5.18 9.34 -6.33
N GLN A 22 5.12 10.54 -5.74
CA GLN A 22 4.42 11.71 -6.30
C GLN A 22 5.03 12.16 -7.63
N GLU A 23 6.36 12.14 -7.77
CA GLU A 23 7.06 12.47 -9.01
C GLU A 23 6.68 11.50 -10.14
N ARG A 24 6.72 10.19 -9.88
CA ARG A 24 6.31 9.19 -10.87
C ARG A 24 4.82 9.30 -11.22
N LEU A 25 3.96 9.59 -10.26
CA LEU A 25 2.54 9.87 -10.53
C LEU A 25 2.39 11.09 -11.44
N ARG A 26 3.13 12.17 -11.18
CA ARG A 26 3.11 13.39 -11.98
C ARG A 26 3.53 13.14 -13.43
N GLU A 27 4.59 12.36 -13.64
CA GLU A 27 5.05 11.95 -14.99
C GLU A 27 3.98 11.17 -15.76
N LEU A 28 3.17 10.39 -15.04
CA LEU A 28 2.02 9.67 -15.59
C LEU A 28 0.75 10.52 -15.72
N GLY A 29 0.83 11.83 -15.43
CA GLY A 29 -0.29 12.77 -15.52
C GLY A 29 -1.18 12.83 -14.28
N TYR A 30 -0.83 12.16 -13.18
CA TYR A 30 -1.53 12.23 -11.90
C TYR A 30 -0.86 13.27 -10.99
N VAL A 31 -1.52 14.41 -10.80
CA VAL A 31 -1.02 15.57 -10.09
C VAL A 31 -1.90 15.89 -8.88
N GLU A 32 -1.28 15.91 -7.70
CA GLU A 32 -1.95 16.23 -6.46
C GLU A 32 -2.56 17.63 -6.49
N GLY A 33 -3.78 17.75 -5.96
CA GLY A 33 -4.57 18.99 -6.01
C GLY A 33 -5.25 19.25 -7.37
N ARG A 34 -4.92 18.48 -8.41
CA ARG A 34 -5.57 18.57 -9.73
C ARG A 34 -6.50 17.40 -10.02
N ASN A 35 -5.98 16.18 -9.97
CA ASN A 35 -6.73 14.97 -10.29
C ASN A 35 -6.46 13.80 -9.33
N ILE A 36 -5.56 13.98 -8.36
CA ILE A 36 -5.42 13.08 -7.21
C ILE A 36 -5.41 13.85 -5.88
N ALA A 37 -5.72 13.16 -4.79
CA ALA A 37 -5.50 13.58 -3.42
C ALA A 37 -4.83 12.44 -2.63
N ILE A 38 -3.81 12.75 -1.83
CA ILE A 38 -3.12 11.76 -1.01
C ILE A 38 -3.57 11.88 0.45
N GLU A 39 -4.14 10.80 0.98
CA GLU A 39 -4.67 10.70 2.34
C GLU A 39 -3.72 9.87 3.20
N SER A 40 -2.82 10.53 3.92
CA SER A 40 -1.80 9.86 4.72
C SER A 40 -2.29 9.50 6.12
N ARG A 41 -1.98 8.28 6.57
CA ARG A 41 -2.25 7.76 7.91
C ARG A 41 -1.02 7.03 8.45
N HIS A 42 -0.46 7.57 9.52
CA HIS A 42 0.77 7.07 10.15
C HIS A 42 0.48 6.69 11.60
N ALA A 43 0.94 5.50 12.01
CA ALA A 43 0.68 5.00 13.36
C ALA A 43 1.67 5.53 14.43
N GLY A 44 2.70 6.28 14.03
CA GLY A 44 3.69 6.86 14.95
C GLY A 44 4.42 5.80 15.78
N GLY A 45 4.76 4.67 15.17
CA GLY A 45 5.40 3.51 15.81
C GLY A 45 4.44 2.54 16.50
N GLN A 46 3.17 2.91 16.70
CA GLN A 46 2.17 2.12 17.45
C GLN A 46 1.35 1.23 16.50
N ASN A 47 1.89 0.06 16.13
CA ASN A 47 1.28 -0.84 15.13
C ASN A 47 -0.20 -1.20 15.43
N GLU A 48 -0.62 -1.22 16.69
CA GLU A 48 -1.99 -1.44 17.13
C GLU A 48 -2.99 -0.42 16.54
N ARG A 49 -2.55 0.81 16.22
CA ARG A 49 -3.38 1.84 15.61
C ARG A 49 -3.65 1.60 14.13
N LEU A 50 -2.86 0.76 13.46
CA LEU A 50 -2.96 0.53 12.01
C LEU A 50 -4.34 0.01 11.60
N ALA A 51 -4.99 -0.79 12.44
CA ALA A 51 -6.33 -1.31 12.15
C ALA A 51 -7.37 -0.19 12.08
N ALA A 52 -7.35 0.74 13.05
CA ALA A 52 -8.24 1.90 13.06
C ALA A 52 -7.96 2.84 11.88
N LEU A 53 -6.69 3.13 11.61
CA LEU A 53 -6.26 3.97 10.49
C LEU A 53 -6.63 3.37 9.12
N ALA A 54 -6.56 2.04 8.96
CA ALA A 54 -7.02 1.36 7.75
C ALA A 54 -8.56 1.46 7.59
N ALA A 55 -9.30 1.40 8.69
CA ALA A 55 -10.75 1.58 8.67
C ALA A 55 -11.13 3.02 8.29
N GLU A 56 -10.37 4.03 8.72
CA GLU A 56 -10.55 5.41 8.27
C GLU A 56 -10.36 5.56 6.76
N LEU A 57 -9.30 4.98 6.18
CA LEU A 57 -9.07 5.02 4.73
C LEU A 57 -10.20 4.34 3.95
N ARG A 58 -10.71 3.22 4.46
CA ARG A 58 -11.90 2.57 3.89
C ARG A 58 -13.14 3.48 3.98
N ALA A 59 -13.37 4.11 5.13
CA ALA A 59 -14.52 4.99 5.34
C ALA A 59 -14.46 6.26 4.47
N LEU A 60 -13.26 6.75 4.18
CA LEU A 60 -13.00 7.81 3.19
C LEU A 60 -13.23 7.37 1.74
N MET A 61 -13.48 6.08 1.51
CA MET A 61 -13.67 5.49 0.18
C MET A 61 -12.52 5.86 -0.76
N VAL A 62 -11.29 5.68 -0.30
CA VAL A 62 -10.12 5.85 -1.18
C VAL A 62 -10.16 4.86 -2.34
N ASP A 63 -9.63 5.28 -3.49
CA ASP A 63 -9.65 4.47 -4.72
C ASP A 63 -8.55 3.39 -4.70
N VAL A 64 -7.45 3.62 -3.97
CA VAL A 64 -6.34 2.67 -3.79
C VAL A 64 -5.63 2.95 -2.46
N ILE A 65 -5.08 1.90 -1.83
CA ILE A 65 -4.25 2.03 -0.61
C ILE A 65 -2.81 1.61 -0.92
N LEU A 66 -1.87 2.54 -0.76
CA LEU A 66 -0.44 2.26 -0.71
C LEU A 66 -0.06 1.92 0.75
N THR A 67 0.49 0.74 0.97
CA THR A 67 0.93 0.32 2.32
C THR A 67 2.45 0.24 2.39
N VAL A 68 3.02 0.78 3.47
CA VAL A 68 4.46 0.74 3.72
C VAL A 68 4.72 -0.30 4.81
N ASN A 69 5.30 -1.45 4.42
CA ASN A 69 5.63 -2.64 5.21
C ASN A 69 4.52 -3.73 5.33
N THR A 70 4.88 -4.84 5.99
CA THR A 70 3.99 -5.98 6.23
C THR A 70 2.81 -5.66 7.18
N SER A 71 3.03 -4.95 8.29
CA SER A 71 1.97 -4.69 9.28
C SER A 71 0.87 -3.79 8.71
N ALA A 72 1.23 -2.75 7.96
CA ALA A 72 0.30 -1.89 7.25
C ALA A 72 -0.48 -2.66 6.18
N ALA A 73 0.20 -3.50 5.39
CA ALA A 73 -0.45 -4.35 4.38
C ALA A 73 -1.47 -5.32 5.01
N GLN A 74 -1.15 -5.93 6.15
CA GLN A 74 -2.05 -6.83 6.87
C GLN A 74 -3.26 -6.09 7.45
N ALA A 75 -3.06 -4.88 8.00
CA ALA A 75 -4.16 -4.05 8.49
C ALA A 75 -5.12 -3.65 7.35
N ALA A 76 -4.58 -3.19 6.21
CA ALA A 76 -5.37 -2.86 5.03
C ALA A 76 -6.14 -4.08 4.49
N LYS A 77 -5.48 -5.25 4.40
CA LYS A 77 -6.13 -6.50 3.97
C LYS A 77 -7.34 -6.88 4.82
N LYS A 78 -7.25 -6.69 6.15
CA LYS A 78 -8.36 -6.95 7.06
C LYS A 78 -9.48 -5.92 6.92
N ALA A 79 -9.12 -4.66 6.64
CA ALA A 79 -10.10 -3.59 6.52
C ALA A 79 -10.95 -3.69 5.24
N THR A 80 -10.40 -4.21 4.14
CA THR A 80 -11.08 -4.25 2.84
C THR A 80 -10.57 -5.35 1.91
N ALA A 81 -11.52 -6.03 1.25
CA ALA A 81 -11.26 -6.92 0.12
C ALA A 81 -11.61 -6.28 -1.24
N ALA A 82 -12.17 -5.06 -1.24
CA ALA A 82 -12.68 -4.39 -2.44
C ALA A 82 -11.75 -3.29 -2.97
N ILE A 83 -11.13 -2.52 -2.06
CA ILE A 83 -10.22 -1.44 -2.46
C ILE A 83 -8.87 -2.07 -2.84
N PRO A 84 -8.30 -1.78 -4.03
CA PRO A 84 -6.97 -2.25 -4.40
C PRO A 84 -5.90 -1.80 -3.39
N ILE A 85 -5.00 -2.72 -3.04
CA ILE A 85 -3.88 -2.49 -2.11
C ILE A 85 -2.57 -2.69 -2.89
N VAL A 86 -1.73 -1.66 -2.89
CA VAL A 86 -0.37 -1.70 -3.41
C VAL A 86 0.58 -1.74 -2.22
N MET A 87 1.21 -2.89 -2.00
CA MET A 87 2.17 -3.09 -0.91
C MET A 87 3.58 -2.69 -1.31
N THR A 88 4.35 -2.15 -0.37
CA THR A 88 5.78 -1.87 -0.53
C THR A 88 6.53 -2.31 0.71
N ARG A 89 7.83 -2.58 0.57
CA ARG A 89 8.73 -2.94 1.69
C ARG A 89 8.24 -4.16 2.50
N VAL A 90 7.55 -5.09 1.85
CA VAL A 90 7.14 -6.36 2.45
C VAL A 90 8.27 -7.37 2.26
N ALA A 91 8.64 -8.10 3.33
CA ALA A 91 9.71 -9.10 3.26
C ALA A 91 9.27 -10.33 2.45
N ASP A 92 8.17 -10.97 2.85
CA ASP A 92 7.61 -12.11 2.16
C ASP A 92 6.07 -12.03 2.16
N PRO A 93 5.45 -11.62 1.04
CA PRO A 93 4.01 -11.45 0.97
C PRO A 93 3.25 -12.79 0.93
N VAL A 94 3.90 -13.89 0.57
CA VAL A 94 3.27 -15.23 0.58
C VAL A 94 3.30 -15.78 2.00
N LYS A 95 4.46 -15.77 2.66
CA LYS A 95 4.60 -16.27 4.05
C LYS A 95 3.77 -15.45 5.05
N SER A 96 3.64 -14.15 4.82
CA SER A 96 2.77 -13.28 5.64
C SER A 96 1.28 -13.40 5.33
N GLY A 97 0.92 -14.26 4.36
CA GLY A 97 -0.46 -14.49 3.94
C GLY A 97 -1.11 -13.29 3.28
N LEU A 98 -0.34 -12.33 2.75
CA LEU A 98 -0.87 -11.18 2.02
C LEU A 98 -1.39 -11.61 0.65
N VAL A 99 -0.61 -12.43 -0.07
CA VAL A 99 -0.92 -12.92 -1.42
C VAL A 99 -0.76 -14.44 -1.51
N ALA A 100 -1.48 -15.09 -2.43
CA ALA A 100 -1.35 -16.53 -2.65
C ALA A 100 -0.04 -16.91 -3.35
N SER A 101 0.42 -16.09 -4.30
CA SER A 101 1.70 -16.26 -4.99
C SER A 101 2.24 -14.91 -5.50
N ILE A 102 3.54 -14.85 -5.81
CA ILE A 102 4.16 -13.62 -6.35
C ILE A 102 3.66 -13.32 -7.76
N SER A 103 3.60 -14.33 -8.63
CA SER A 103 3.19 -14.16 -10.03
C SER A 103 1.68 -13.99 -10.20
N ARG A 104 0.88 -14.50 -9.26
CA ARG A 104 -0.58 -14.42 -9.25
C ARG A 104 -1.09 -14.20 -7.82
N PRO A 105 -1.29 -12.95 -7.38
CA PRO A 105 -1.62 -12.64 -6.00
C PRO A 105 -2.96 -13.20 -5.50
N GLY A 106 -3.94 -13.36 -6.38
CA GLY A 106 -5.22 -14.03 -6.09
C GLY A 106 -6.25 -13.19 -5.32
N GLY A 107 -6.08 -11.87 -5.23
CA GLY A 107 -7.01 -10.97 -4.55
C GLY A 107 -6.75 -9.51 -4.92
N ASN A 108 -7.16 -8.57 -4.05
CA ASN A 108 -7.03 -7.13 -4.26
C ASN A 108 -5.63 -6.56 -3.91
N ILE A 109 -4.62 -7.41 -3.67
CA ILE A 109 -3.28 -6.99 -3.21
C ILE A 109 -2.23 -7.27 -4.29
N THR A 110 -1.41 -6.28 -4.60
CA THR A 110 -0.23 -6.38 -5.47
C THR A 110 0.90 -5.51 -4.93
N GLY A 111 2.08 -5.48 -5.56
CA GLY A 111 3.11 -4.49 -5.27
C GLY A 111 4.53 -5.05 -5.18
N LEU A 112 5.37 -4.39 -4.39
CA LEU A 112 6.80 -4.64 -4.29
C LEU A 112 7.16 -5.35 -2.98
N SER A 113 8.04 -6.34 -3.08
CA SER A 113 8.58 -7.07 -1.95
C SER A 113 10.09 -7.26 -2.07
N PHE A 114 10.76 -7.53 -0.96
CA PHE A 114 12.19 -7.88 -0.95
C PHE A 114 12.46 -9.29 -1.45
N ARG A 115 11.42 -10.14 -1.55
CA ARG A 115 11.55 -11.51 -2.05
C ARG A 115 11.84 -11.47 -3.55
N LYS A 116 13.03 -11.92 -3.94
CA LYS A 116 13.37 -12.15 -5.35
C LYS A 116 12.63 -13.40 -5.86
N TYR A 117 12.22 -13.36 -7.12
CA TYR A 117 11.76 -14.56 -7.81
C TYR A 117 12.95 -15.53 -7.94
N SER A 118 12.83 -16.72 -7.36
CA SER A 118 13.70 -17.83 -7.74
C SER A 118 13.24 -18.30 -9.12
N ARG A 119 13.96 -17.93 -10.19
CA ARG A 119 13.83 -18.66 -11.47
C ARG A 119 14.44 -20.03 -11.22
N SER A 120 13.62 -21.07 -11.09
CA SER A 120 14.12 -22.40 -11.39
C SER A 120 14.54 -22.39 -12.86
N PRO A 121 15.78 -22.77 -13.19
CA PRO A 121 16.16 -22.95 -14.58
C PRO A 121 15.32 -24.12 -15.13
N VAL A 122 14.55 -23.83 -16.16
CA VAL A 122 14.07 -24.86 -17.09
C VAL A 122 15.22 -25.31 -17.96
#